data_AF-A0A377UWE4-F1
#
_entry.id   AF-A0A377UWE4-F1
#
_cell.length_a   1.000
_cell.length_b   1.000
_cell.length_c   1.000
_cell.angle_alpha   90.00
_cell.angle_beta   90.00
_cell.angle_gamma   90.00
#
_symmetry.space_group_name_H-M   'P 1'
#
loop_
_entity.id
_entity.type
_entity.pdbx_description
1 polymer ?
#
loop_
_entity_poly.entity_id
_entity_poly.type
_entity_poly.pdbx_seq_one_letter_code
_entity_poly.pdbx_strand_id
1 'polypeptide(L)'
;MDFEQISRSLLPLLGGKENIASAAHCATRLRLVLVDDALADQQAIGKIDGVKGCFRNAGQMQIIFGTGVVNKVYAAFIQAAGISESSKSEAADLAAKKLNPFQRIARLLSNIFVPIIPAIVASGLLMGLLGMVKTYGWVDPSNALYIMLDMCSSAAFIILPILIGFTAAREFGGNPYLGATLGGILTHPALTNAWGVAAGFHTMNFFGIEVAMIGYQGTVFPVLLAVWFMSMVEKRLRRVIPDALDLILTPFLTVIISGFIALLLIGPAGRALGDGISFILSTLISHAGWLAGLLFGGPLFGDRHYRYPSQLPCHRGRTAGQPIDWRQLPAADLGDGQRRPGRRLLCGVV
;
A
#
# COMPACT_ATOMS: atom_id res chain seq x y z
N MET A 1 -39.62 -2.37 -9.27
CA MET A 1 -38.88 -2.62 -8.01
C MET A 1 -39.38 -1.66 -6.97
N ASP A 2 -39.96 -2.19 -5.90
CA ASP A 2 -40.34 -1.39 -4.74
C ASP A 2 -39.17 -1.34 -3.75
N PHE A 3 -38.52 -0.18 -3.66
CA PHE A 3 -37.34 0.02 -2.82
C PHE A 3 -37.69 0.06 -1.33
N GLU A 4 -38.92 0.43 -0.96
CA GLU A 4 -39.39 0.36 0.42
C GLU A 4 -39.59 -1.09 0.83
N GLN A 5 -40.17 -1.92 -0.04
CA GLN A 5 -40.40 -3.33 0.25
C GLN A 5 -39.07 -4.11 0.42
N ILE A 6 -38.05 -3.78 -0.39
CA ILE A 6 -36.69 -4.32 -0.24
C ILE A 6 -36.10 -3.90 1.11
N SER A 7 -36.20 -2.62 1.47
CA SER A 7 -35.65 -2.08 2.72
C SER A 7 -36.35 -2.65 3.97
N ARG A 8 -37.67 -2.82 3.93
CA ARG A 8 -38.46 -3.44 5.00
C ARG A 8 -38.17 -4.93 5.15
N SER A 9 -37.90 -5.63 4.06
CA SER A 9 -37.49 -7.04 4.08
C SER A 9 -36.05 -7.23 4.58
N LEU A 10 -35.15 -6.27 4.34
CA LEU A 10 -33.76 -6.31 4.79
C LEU A 10 -33.62 -6.16 6.31
N LEU A 11 -34.38 -5.25 6.92
CA LEU A 11 -34.29 -4.97 8.36
C LEU A 11 -34.41 -6.19 9.28
N PRO A 12 -35.43 -7.06 9.16
CA PRO A 12 -35.55 -8.25 10.01
C PRO A 12 -34.43 -9.26 9.72
N LEU A 13 -34.01 -9.40 8.46
CA LEU A 13 -32.93 -10.31 8.06
C LEU A 13 -31.55 -9.84 8.53
N LEU A 14 -31.42 -8.57 8.92
CA LEU A 14 -30.22 -7.99 9.50
C LEU A 14 -30.25 -8.00 11.04
N GLY A 15 -31.24 -8.62 11.68
CA GLY A 15 -31.37 -8.64 13.14
C GLY A 15 -32.05 -7.40 13.74
N GLY A 16 -32.75 -6.61 12.92
CA GLY A 16 -33.48 -5.41 13.34
C GLY A 16 -32.68 -4.11 13.23
N LYS A 17 -33.34 -2.99 13.52
CA LYS A 17 -32.76 -1.63 13.44
C LYS A 17 -31.58 -1.45 14.40
N GLU A 18 -31.71 -2.04 15.59
CA GLU A 18 -30.73 -1.94 16.68
C GLU A 18 -29.42 -2.67 16.37
N ASN A 19 -29.45 -3.63 15.44
CA ASN A 19 -28.28 -4.37 15.04
C ASN A 19 -27.44 -3.67 13.97
N ILE A 20 -27.87 -2.51 13.45
CA ILE A 20 -27.14 -1.79 12.41
C ILE A 20 -26.35 -0.65 13.05
N ALA A 21 -25.02 -0.80 13.07
CA ALA A 21 -24.12 0.20 13.65
C ALA A 21 -23.87 1.38 12.70
N SER A 22 -23.81 1.13 11.39
CA SER A 22 -23.64 2.18 10.37
C SER A 22 -23.98 1.66 8.98
N ALA A 23 -24.33 2.59 8.08
CA ALA A 23 -24.71 2.28 6.70
C ALA A 23 -24.11 3.28 5.71
N ALA A 24 -23.45 2.77 4.68
CA ALA A 24 -22.88 3.56 3.58
C ALA A 24 -23.12 2.89 2.22
N HIS A 25 -23.04 3.65 1.12
CA HIS A 25 -23.21 3.09 -0.22
C HIS A 25 -22.10 3.53 -1.19
N CYS A 26 -21.72 2.66 -2.12
CA CYS A 26 -20.89 3.02 -3.27
C CYS A 26 -21.71 2.90 -4.56
N ALA A 27 -21.07 3.02 -5.73
CA ALA A 27 -21.79 3.04 -7.01
C ALA A 27 -22.66 1.80 -7.26
N THR A 28 -22.32 0.63 -6.68
CA THR A 28 -22.99 -0.65 -6.94
C THR A 28 -23.40 -1.44 -5.70
N ARG A 29 -22.96 -1.05 -4.50
CA ARG A 29 -23.10 -1.85 -3.26
C ARG A 29 -23.52 -1.01 -2.07
N LEU A 30 -24.41 -1.57 -1.26
CA LEU A 30 -24.73 -1.13 0.07
C LEU A 30 -23.77 -1.81 1.05
N ARG A 31 -23.12 -1.04 1.91
CA ARG A 31 -22.16 -1.51 2.93
C ARG A 31 -22.75 -1.23 4.30
N LEU A 32 -22.94 -2.27 5.08
CA LEU A 32 -23.51 -2.22 6.41
C LEU A 32 -22.47 -2.73 7.41
N VAL A 33 -22.35 -2.03 8.53
CA VAL A 33 -21.65 -2.54 9.71
C VAL A 33 -22.71 -2.92 10.71
N LEU A 34 -22.68 -4.18 11.14
CA LEU A 34 -23.62 -4.70 12.12
C LEU A 34 -22.97 -4.70 13.51
N VAL A 35 -23.79 -4.62 14.56
CA VAL A 35 -23.35 -4.74 15.96
C VAL A 35 -23.08 -6.21 16.29
N ASP A 36 -23.93 -7.11 15.84
CA ASP A 36 -23.78 -8.56 15.88
C ASP A 36 -24.01 -9.14 14.49
N ASP A 37 -22.98 -9.79 13.96
CA ASP A 37 -23.06 -10.40 12.64
C ASP A 37 -23.80 -11.75 12.63
N ALA A 38 -23.97 -12.41 13.78
CA ALA A 38 -24.64 -13.70 13.88
C ALA A 38 -26.16 -13.60 13.68
N LEU A 39 -26.73 -12.42 13.95
CA LEU A 39 -28.15 -12.13 13.76
C LEU A 39 -28.52 -11.86 12.28
N ALA A 40 -27.54 -11.77 11.39
CA ALA A 40 -27.77 -11.47 9.99
C ALA A 40 -27.78 -12.73 9.11
N ASP A 41 -28.91 -12.97 8.45
CA ASP A 41 -29.09 -14.09 7.53
C ASP A 41 -28.61 -13.74 6.12
N GLN A 42 -27.31 -13.99 5.89
CA GLN A 42 -26.68 -13.72 4.60
C GLN A 42 -27.33 -14.51 3.43
N GLN A 43 -27.83 -15.72 3.68
CA GLN A 43 -28.44 -16.55 2.63
C GLN A 43 -29.82 -16.03 2.25
N ALA A 44 -30.63 -15.63 3.22
CA ALA A 44 -31.93 -15.04 2.97
C ALA A 44 -31.81 -13.67 2.28
N ILE A 45 -30.83 -12.84 2.68
CA ILE A 45 -30.57 -11.54 2.03
C ILE A 45 -30.21 -11.72 0.56
N GLY A 46 -29.45 -12.75 0.21
CA GLY A 46 -29.10 -13.06 -1.18
C GLY A 46 -30.27 -13.52 -2.06
N LYS A 47 -31.40 -13.92 -1.46
CA LYS A 47 -32.61 -14.38 -2.18
C LYS A 47 -33.64 -13.27 -2.42
N ILE A 48 -33.41 -12.06 -1.88
CA ILE A 48 -34.32 -10.93 -2.08
C ILE A 48 -34.26 -10.49 -3.54
N ASP A 49 -35.43 -10.24 -4.14
CA ASP A 49 -35.52 -9.75 -5.51
C ASP A 49 -34.83 -8.39 -5.65
N GLY A 50 -33.84 -8.31 -6.54
CA GLY A 50 -32.97 -7.15 -6.75
C GLY A 50 -31.62 -7.19 -6.03
N VAL A 51 -31.36 -8.16 -5.16
CA VAL A 51 -30.02 -8.42 -4.62
C VAL A 51 -29.25 -9.34 -5.58
N LYS A 52 -28.16 -8.84 -6.16
CA LYS A 52 -27.28 -9.60 -7.05
C LYS A 52 -26.26 -10.45 -6.29
N GLY A 53 -26.10 -10.20 -4.99
CA GLY A 53 -25.21 -10.97 -4.13
C GLY A 53 -25.02 -10.31 -2.77
N CYS A 54 -24.73 -11.12 -1.75
CA CYS A 54 -24.44 -10.66 -0.39
C CYS A 54 -23.18 -11.38 0.12
N PHE A 55 -22.18 -10.63 0.54
CA PHE A 55 -20.93 -11.18 1.08
C PHE A 55 -20.41 -10.36 2.26
N ARG A 56 -19.67 -11.04 3.14
CA ARG A 56 -19.02 -10.41 4.29
C ARG A 56 -17.55 -10.21 3.96
N ASN A 57 -17.06 -8.98 4.11
CA ASN A 57 -15.65 -8.67 3.90
C ASN A 57 -15.19 -7.57 4.86
N ALA A 58 -14.05 -7.80 5.51
CA ALA A 58 -13.35 -6.83 6.35
C ALA A 58 -14.23 -6.18 7.45
N GLY A 59 -15.09 -6.98 8.09
CA GLY A 59 -16.01 -6.54 9.16
C GLY A 59 -17.25 -5.79 8.67
N GLN A 60 -17.54 -5.80 7.36
CA GLN A 60 -18.72 -5.19 6.75
C GLN A 60 -19.53 -6.23 5.97
N MET A 61 -20.85 -6.14 6.06
CA MET A 61 -21.76 -6.84 5.17
C MET A 61 -21.99 -6.00 3.91
N GLN A 62 -21.71 -6.58 2.74
CA GLN A 62 -21.85 -5.90 1.45
C GLN A 62 -22.95 -6.57 0.63
N ILE A 63 -23.96 -5.78 0.26
CA ILE A 63 -25.10 -6.21 -0.53
C ILE A 63 -25.03 -5.51 -1.89
N ILE A 64 -25.00 -6.29 -2.97
CA ILE A 64 -24.85 -5.80 -4.34
C ILE A 64 -26.24 -5.57 -4.95
N PHE A 65 -26.55 -4.32 -5.31
CA PHE A 65 -27.79 -3.96 -6.01
C PHE A 65 -27.56 -3.55 -7.48
N GLY A 66 -26.34 -3.10 -7.80
CA GLY A 66 -25.98 -2.58 -9.14
C GLY A 66 -26.01 -1.05 -9.24
N THR A 67 -25.51 -0.53 -10.37
CA THR A 67 -25.37 0.91 -10.61
C THR A 67 -26.74 1.60 -10.66
N GLY A 68 -26.87 2.75 -10.00
CA GLY A 68 -28.08 3.59 -9.99
C GLY A 68 -29.21 3.11 -9.08
N VAL A 69 -29.35 1.80 -8.84
CA VAL A 69 -30.38 1.23 -7.95
C VAL A 69 -30.03 1.40 -6.48
N VAL A 70 -28.74 1.26 -6.14
CA VAL A 70 -28.23 1.31 -4.76
C VAL A 70 -28.55 2.62 -4.03
N ASN A 71 -28.55 3.76 -4.72
CA ASN A 71 -28.84 5.06 -4.09
C ASN A 71 -30.30 5.13 -3.63
N LYS A 72 -31.22 4.58 -4.40
CA LYS A 72 -32.66 4.55 -4.10
C LYS A 72 -32.95 3.59 -2.95
N VAL A 73 -32.30 2.42 -2.94
CA VAL A 73 -32.40 1.45 -1.83
C VAL A 73 -31.79 2.04 -0.55
N TYR A 74 -30.65 2.73 -0.63
CA TYR A 74 -30.04 3.38 0.53
C TYR A 74 -30.95 4.43 1.16
N ALA A 75 -31.56 5.31 0.34
CA ALA A 75 -32.47 6.34 0.82
C ALA A 75 -33.69 5.74 1.56
N ALA A 76 -34.31 4.71 0.99
CA ALA A 76 -35.41 3.99 1.63
C ALA A 76 -34.97 3.23 2.90
N PHE A 77 -33.76 2.67 2.89
CA PHE A 77 -33.19 1.93 4.01
C PHE A 77 -32.88 2.83 5.20
N ILE A 78 -32.28 3.99 4.97
CA ILE A 78 -31.98 4.99 6.02
C ILE A 78 -33.26 5.47 6.70
N GLN A 79 -34.31 5.79 5.92
CA GLN A 79 -35.61 6.18 6.46
C GLN A 79 -36.26 5.05 7.27
N ALA A 80 -36.21 3.82 6.76
CA ALA A 80 -36.80 2.67 7.45
C ALA A 80 -36.02 2.29 8.72
N ALA A 81 -34.69 2.40 8.71
CA ALA A 81 -33.83 2.04 9.84
C ALA A 81 -33.74 3.14 10.91
N GLY A 82 -34.04 4.40 10.59
CA GLY A 82 -33.95 5.51 11.53
C GLY A 82 -32.52 5.87 11.91
N ILE A 83 -31.55 5.53 11.06
CA ILE A 83 -30.11 5.70 11.31
C ILE A 83 -29.64 6.96 10.58
N SER A 84 -29.01 7.87 11.30
CA SER A 84 -28.40 9.06 10.71
C SER A 84 -27.36 8.65 9.65
N GLU A 85 -27.23 9.44 8.58
CA GLU A 85 -26.31 9.17 7.47
C GLU A 85 -24.85 9.14 7.96
N SER A 86 -24.40 7.97 8.44
CA SER A 86 -23.04 7.82 8.95
C SER A 86 -22.05 7.91 7.79
N SER A 87 -21.02 8.73 7.94
CA SER A 87 -20.02 8.88 6.88
C SER A 87 -19.33 7.53 6.60
N LYS A 88 -18.90 7.30 5.36
CA LYS A 88 -18.11 6.10 4.97
C LYS A 88 -16.92 5.83 5.90
N SER A 89 -16.39 6.87 6.54
CA SER A 89 -15.29 6.82 7.49
C SER A 89 -15.67 6.09 8.79
N GLU A 90 -16.80 6.44 9.40
CA GLU A 90 -17.23 5.87 10.68
C GLU A 90 -17.60 4.39 10.56
N ALA A 91 -18.21 4.01 9.43
CA ALA A 91 -18.48 2.62 9.09
C ALA A 91 -17.20 1.79 8.84
N ALA A 92 -16.14 2.40 8.34
CA ALA A 92 -14.85 1.73 8.21
C ALA A 92 -14.19 1.50 9.58
N ASP A 93 -14.30 2.47 10.50
CA ASP A 93 -13.71 2.40 11.84
C ASP A 93 -14.41 1.38 12.75
N LEU A 94 -15.74 1.30 12.71
CA LEU A 94 -16.49 0.31 13.50
C LEU A 94 -16.23 -1.13 13.01
N ALA A 95 -16.14 -1.33 11.70
CA ALA A 95 -15.75 -2.61 11.12
C ALA A 95 -14.30 -3.00 11.44
N ALA A 96 -13.41 -2.02 11.57
CA ALA A 96 -12.02 -2.24 11.96
C ALA A 96 -11.86 -2.69 13.42
N LYS A 97 -12.79 -2.31 14.31
CA LYS A 97 -12.78 -2.75 15.73
C LYS A 97 -13.16 -4.22 15.90
N LYS A 98 -13.90 -4.82 14.96
CA LYS A 98 -14.33 -6.24 15.00
C LYS A 98 -13.29 -7.24 14.46
N LEU A 99 -12.18 -6.77 13.89
CA LEU A 99 -11.12 -7.62 13.35
C LEU A 99 -10.14 -8.04 14.45
N ASN A 100 -9.60 -9.26 14.34
CA ASN A 100 -8.52 -9.70 15.23
C ASN A 100 -7.32 -8.72 15.15
N PRO A 101 -6.56 -8.50 16.25
CA PRO A 101 -5.46 -7.53 16.27
C PRO A 101 -4.45 -7.73 15.13
N PHE A 102 -4.13 -8.99 14.82
CA PHE A 102 -3.24 -9.35 13.71
C PHE A 102 -3.84 -8.99 12.33
N GLN A 103 -5.13 -9.26 12.13
CA GLN A 103 -5.82 -8.89 10.88
C GLN A 103 -5.94 -7.37 10.71
N ARG A 104 -6.06 -6.63 11.82
CA ARG A 104 -6.08 -5.17 11.82
C ARG A 104 -4.73 -4.58 11.40
N ILE A 105 -3.63 -5.12 11.93
CA ILE A 105 -2.27 -4.72 11.51
C ILE A 105 -2.04 -5.10 10.04
N ALA A 106 -2.40 -6.31 9.63
CA ALA A 106 -2.25 -6.75 8.24
C ALA A 106 -3.03 -5.84 7.27
N ARG A 107 -4.29 -5.51 7.60
CA ARG A 107 -5.12 -4.58 6.80
C ARG A 107 -4.51 -3.18 6.74
N LEU A 108 -3.99 -2.67 7.86
CA LEU A 108 -3.34 -1.37 7.92
C LEU A 108 -2.11 -1.34 7.01
N LEU A 109 -1.23 -2.35 7.09
CA LEU A 109 -0.08 -2.46 6.21
C LEU A 109 -0.51 -2.57 4.74
N SER A 110 -1.52 -3.39 4.43
CA SER A 110 -2.04 -3.49 3.06
C SER A 110 -2.54 -2.15 2.53
N ASN A 111 -3.31 -1.38 3.30
CA ASN A 111 -3.83 -0.08 2.87
C ASN A 111 -2.71 0.94 2.60
N ILE A 112 -1.62 0.89 3.37
CA ILE A 112 -0.44 1.76 3.22
C ILE A 112 0.37 1.38 1.99
N PHE A 113 0.60 0.09 1.77
CA PHE A 113 1.52 -0.39 0.74
C PHE A 113 0.89 -0.56 -0.64
N VAL A 114 -0.38 -0.97 -0.73
CA VAL A 114 -1.04 -1.23 -2.03
C VAL A 114 -0.89 -0.06 -3.02
N PRO A 115 -1.08 1.21 -2.63
CA PRO A 115 -0.84 2.35 -3.51
C PRO A 115 0.62 2.54 -3.96
N ILE A 116 1.59 2.02 -3.19
CA ILE A 116 3.03 2.21 -3.37
C ILE A 116 3.64 1.08 -4.22
N ILE A 117 3.03 -0.12 -4.23
CA ILE A 117 3.51 -1.31 -4.96
C ILE A 117 3.93 -1.01 -6.40
N PRO A 118 3.15 -0.31 -7.25
CA PRO A 118 3.53 -0.10 -8.65
C PRO A 118 4.86 0.64 -8.81
N ALA A 119 5.12 1.65 -7.97
CA ALA A 119 6.35 2.42 -8.02
C ALA A 119 7.56 1.58 -7.57
N ILE A 120 7.42 0.83 -6.47
CA ILE A 120 8.50 -0.02 -5.95
C ILE A 120 8.81 -1.16 -6.92
N VAL A 121 7.80 -1.77 -7.54
CA VAL A 121 7.99 -2.86 -8.50
C VAL A 121 8.74 -2.35 -9.73
N ALA A 122 8.35 -1.20 -10.30
CA ALA A 122 9.05 -0.61 -11.44
C ALA A 122 10.52 -0.29 -11.11
N SER A 123 10.76 0.39 -10.00
CA SER A 123 12.10 0.73 -9.53
C SER A 123 12.94 -0.50 -9.19
N GLY A 124 12.38 -1.49 -8.51
CA GLY A 124 13.07 -2.71 -8.11
C GLY A 124 13.46 -3.59 -9.30
N LEU A 125 12.58 -3.74 -10.29
CA LEU A 125 12.88 -4.47 -11.52
C LEU A 125 14.01 -3.80 -12.31
N LEU A 126 13.98 -2.47 -12.42
CA LEU A 126 15.04 -1.71 -13.10
C LEU A 126 16.37 -1.79 -12.33
N MET A 127 16.34 -1.64 -11.01
CA MET A 127 17.54 -1.73 -10.16
C MET A 127 18.16 -3.13 -10.23
N GLY A 128 17.33 -4.18 -10.26
CA GLY A 128 17.79 -5.57 -10.47
C GLY A 128 18.44 -5.78 -11.83
N LEU A 129 17.83 -5.24 -12.90
CA LEU A 129 18.41 -5.30 -14.26
C LEU A 129 19.77 -4.59 -14.32
N LEU A 130 19.87 -3.38 -13.80
CA LEU A 130 21.12 -2.61 -13.77
C LEU A 130 22.20 -3.27 -12.90
N GLY A 131 21.79 -3.94 -11.82
CA GLY A 131 22.67 -4.76 -11.00
C GLY A 131 23.27 -5.94 -11.78
N MET A 132 22.47 -6.63 -12.60
CA MET A 132 22.97 -7.69 -13.48
C MET A 132 23.91 -7.15 -14.55
N VAL A 133 23.53 -6.07 -15.24
CA VAL A 133 24.36 -5.39 -16.26
C VAL A 133 25.74 -5.02 -15.69
N LYS A 134 25.76 -4.48 -14.47
CA LYS A 134 27.00 -4.12 -13.76
C LYS A 134 27.82 -5.35 -13.38
N THR A 135 27.19 -6.42 -12.90
CA THR A 135 27.89 -7.64 -12.45
C THR A 135 28.51 -8.41 -13.61
N TYR A 136 27.84 -8.47 -14.76
CA TYR A 136 28.37 -9.12 -15.98
C TYR A 136 29.26 -8.22 -16.83
N GLY A 137 29.43 -6.94 -16.45
CA GLY A 137 30.28 -6.00 -17.18
C GLY A 137 29.79 -5.65 -18.59
N TRP A 138 28.48 -5.75 -18.84
CA TRP A 138 27.91 -5.46 -20.17
C TRP A 138 27.98 -3.97 -20.54
N VAL A 139 27.97 -3.09 -19.54
CA VAL A 139 28.06 -1.63 -19.71
C VAL A 139 28.94 -1.07 -18.60
N ASP A 140 29.79 -0.10 -18.96
CA ASP A 140 30.58 0.66 -17.99
C ASP A 140 29.65 1.48 -17.06
N PRO A 141 29.73 1.34 -15.73
CA PRO A 141 28.96 2.14 -14.78
C PRO A 141 29.17 3.65 -14.90
N SER A 142 30.26 4.12 -15.52
CA SER A 142 30.49 5.54 -15.79
C SER A 142 29.70 6.06 -17.00
N ASN A 143 29.03 5.19 -17.75
CA ASN A 143 28.21 5.60 -18.89
C ASN A 143 27.04 6.46 -18.41
N ALA A 144 26.84 7.62 -19.05
CA ALA A 144 25.75 8.54 -18.72
C ALA A 144 24.37 7.87 -18.75
N LEU A 145 24.13 6.95 -19.68
CA LEU A 145 22.87 6.20 -19.75
C LEU A 145 22.68 5.29 -18.54
N TYR A 146 23.75 4.63 -18.08
CA TYR A 146 23.70 3.81 -16.88
C TYR A 146 23.37 4.65 -15.66
N ILE A 147 24.05 5.78 -15.48
CA ILE A 147 23.81 6.71 -14.36
C ILE A 147 22.36 7.23 -14.38
N MET A 148 21.84 7.65 -15.54
CA MET A 148 20.46 8.12 -15.64
C MET A 148 19.45 7.02 -15.29
N LEU A 149 19.66 5.78 -15.77
CA LEU A 149 18.79 4.66 -15.43
C LEU A 149 18.89 4.28 -13.95
N ASP A 150 20.09 4.35 -13.36
CA ASP A 150 20.32 4.08 -11.94
C ASP A 150 19.61 5.10 -11.05
N MET A 151 19.65 6.38 -11.42
CA MET A 151 18.88 7.45 -10.77
C MET A 151 17.37 7.19 -10.84
N CYS A 152 16.85 6.79 -12.01
CA CYS A 152 15.43 6.41 -12.16
C CYS A 152 15.07 5.17 -11.31
N SER A 153 15.99 4.20 -11.22
CA SER A 153 15.76 2.97 -10.47
C SER A 153 15.72 3.18 -8.96
N SER A 154 16.60 4.02 -8.43
CA SER A 154 16.72 4.28 -6.99
C SER A 154 15.70 5.30 -6.46
N ALA A 155 15.12 6.14 -7.33
CA ALA A 155 14.22 7.24 -6.96
C ALA A 155 13.08 6.80 -6.02
N ALA A 156 12.33 5.73 -6.36
CA ALA A 156 11.20 5.29 -5.55
C ALA A 156 11.62 4.82 -4.14
N PHE A 157 12.81 4.25 -4.00
CA PHE A 157 13.34 3.80 -2.70
C PHE A 157 13.84 4.97 -1.85
N ILE A 158 14.42 6.00 -2.47
CA ILE A 158 14.82 7.24 -1.80
C ILE A 158 13.60 7.97 -1.24
N ILE A 159 12.52 8.08 -2.02
CA ILE A 159 11.28 8.74 -1.60
C ILE A 159 10.31 7.80 -0.88
N LEU A 160 10.68 6.54 -0.64
CA LEU A 160 9.79 5.55 -0.04
C LEU A 160 9.22 6.02 1.32
N PRO A 161 10.03 6.60 2.23
CA PRO A 161 9.51 7.22 3.46
C PRO A 161 8.47 8.31 3.23
N ILE A 162 8.59 9.10 2.16
CA ILE A 162 7.63 10.16 1.81
C ILE A 162 6.31 9.51 1.37
N LEU A 163 6.37 8.49 0.50
CA LEU A 163 5.20 7.77 0.01
C LEU A 163 4.45 7.06 1.16
N ILE A 164 5.18 6.39 2.04
CA ILE A 164 4.64 5.75 3.23
C ILE A 164 4.08 6.80 4.19
N GLY A 165 4.79 7.90 4.42
CA GLY A 165 4.33 8.96 5.31
C GLY A 165 2.99 9.54 4.89
N PHE A 166 2.80 9.75 3.59
CA PHE A 166 1.53 10.21 3.03
C PHE A 166 0.38 9.22 3.27
N THR A 167 0.57 7.95 2.89
CA THR A 167 -0.49 6.93 3.00
C THR A 167 -0.76 6.55 4.45
N ALA A 168 0.28 6.44 5.29
CA ALA A 168 0.19 6.14 6.70
C ALA A 168 -0.54 7.24 7.48
N ALA A 169 -0.24 8.52 7.23
CA ALA A 169 -0.94 9.61 7.89
C ALA A 169 -2.44 9.59 7.57
N ARG A 170 -2.82 9.26 6.33
CA ARG A 170 -4.23 9.06 5.96
C ARG A 170 -4.88 7.91 6.73
N GLU A 171 -4.20 6.77 6.87
CA GLU A 171 -4.72 5.62 7.62
C GLU A 171 -4.80 5.87 9.12
N PHE A 172 -3.86 6.63 9.69
CA PHE A 172 -3.89 7.03 11.09
C PHE A 172 -4.82 8.22 11.37
N GLY A 173 -5.42 8.83 10.35
CA GLY A 173 -6.32 9.98 10.46
C GLY A 173 -5.64 11.29 10.81
N GLY A 174 -4.37 11.47 10.42
CA GLY A 174 -3.65 12.74 10.41
C GLY A 174 -3.61 13.37 9.01
N ASN A 175 -2.96 14.52 8.86
CA ASN A 175 -2.82 15.18 7.57
C ASN A 175 -1.79 14.46 6.68
N PRO A 176 -2.18 13.95 5.48
CA PRO A 176 -1.28 13.24 4.56
C PRO A 176 -0.05 14.06 4.14
N TYR A 177 -0.20 15.37 3.97
CA TYR A 177 0.90 16.24 3.58
C TYR A 177 1.92 16.41 4.71
N LEU A 178 1.46 16.51 5.97
CA LEU A 178 2.38 16.54 7.12
C LEU A 178 3.13 15.21 7.27
N GLY A 179 2.44 14.09 7.02
CA GLY A 179 3.07 12.78 6.97
C GLY A 179 4.15 12.67 5.88
N ALA A 180 3.87 13.18 4.68
CA ALA A 180 4.85 13.25 3.60
C ALA A 180 6.04 14.15 3.96
N THR A 181 5.80 15.30 4.58
CA THR A 181 6.85 16.19 5.10
C THR A 181 7.73 15.48 6.11
N LEU A 182 7.14 14.73 7.05
CA LEU A 182 7.90 13.94 8.02
C LEU A 182 8.75 12.86 7.35
N GLY A 183 8.20 12.17 6.34
CA GLY A 183 8.96 11.24 5.50
C GLY A 183 10.14 11.91 4.80
N GLY A 184 9.97 13.15 4.34
CA GLY A 184 11.03 13.94 3.71
C GLY A 184 12.11 14.41 4.69
N ILE A 185 11.74 14.69 5.95
CA ILE A 185 12.72 14.98 7.02
C ILE A 185 13.60 13.75 7.26
N LEU A 186 13.01 12.56 7.27
CA LEU A 186 13.73 11.29 7.46
C LEU A 186 14.63 10.91 6.27
N THR A 187 14.43 11.50 5.10
CA THR A 187 15.26 11.29 3.90
C THR A 187 15.93 12.56 3.42
N HIS A 188 16.06 13.55 4.31
CA HIS A 188 16.60 14.86 3.97
C HIS A 188 18.03 14.72 3.43
N PRO A 189 18.44 15.45 2.37
CA PRO A 189 19.77 15.33 1.77
C PRO A 189 20.95 15.62 2.71
N ALA A 190 20.69 16.35 3.81
CA ALA A 190 21.68 16.59 4.86
C ALA A 190 21.97 15.33 5.72
N LEU A 191 21.13 14.30 5.61
CA LEU A 191 21.37 12.99 6.20
C LEU A 191 22.15 12.12 5.20
N THR A 192 23.14 11.39 5.69
CA THR A 192 23.90 10.42 4.89
C THR A 192 22.94 9.39 4.32
N ASN A 193 22.89 9.27 3.00
CA ASN A 193 22.03 8.30 2.33
C ASN A 193 22.34 6.87 2.81
N ALA A 194 21.33 6.02 3.02
CA ALA A 194 21.45 4.65 3.50
C ALA A 194 22.50 3.81 2.76
N TRP A 195 22.65 3.97 1.44
CA TRP A 195 23.68 3.27 0.64
C TRP A 195 25.10 3.85 0.81
N GLY A 196 25.22 5.09 1.28
CA GLY A 196 26.51 5.77 1.51
C GLY A 196 27.08 5.58 2.92
N VAL A 197 26.32 4.97 3.85
CA VAL A 197 26.72 4.78 5.25
C VAL A 197 28.02 3.99 5.39
N ALA A 198 28.30 3.06 4.46
CA ALA A 198 29.54 2.26 4.45
C ALA A 198 30.80 3.09 4.17
N ALA A 199 30.67 4.26 3.53
CA ALA A 199 31.79 5.18 3.28
C ALA A 199 32.08 6.11 4.47
N GLY A 200 31.30 6.01 5.55
CA GLY A 200 31.35 6.88 6.72
C GLY A 200 30.09 7.73 6.85
N PHE A 201 29.73 8.04 8.09
CA PHE A 201 28.61 8.93 8.41
C PHE A 201 29.03 9.88 9.52
N HIS A 202 28.46 11.09 9.51
CA HIS A 202 28.70 12.06 10.56
C HIS A 202 27.75 11.83 11.73
N THR A 203 28.26 11.96 12.94
CA THR A 203 27.45 12.01 14.17
C THR A 203 27.28 13.45 14.60
N MET A 204 26.07 13.81 15.03
CA MET A 204 25.79 15.12 15.62
C MET A 204 25.51 14.91 17.11
N ASN A 205 26.17 15.69 17.95
CA ASN A 205 25.96 15.62 19.40
C ASN A 205 24.74 16.48 19.77
N PHE A 206 23.67 15.83 20.22
CA PHE A 206 22.50 16.47 20.78
C PHE A 206 22.47 16.23 22.29
N PHE A 207 22.65 17.28 23.09
CA PHE A 207 22.55 17.22 24.56
C PHE A 207 23.38 16.08 25.21
N GLY A 208 24.55 15.74 24.66
CA GLY A 208 25.42 14.66 25.15
C GLY A 208 25.18 13.28 24.52
N ILE A 209 24.19 13.16 23.62
CA ILE A 209 23.89 11.94 22.88
C ILE A 209 24.39 12.10 21.44
N GLU A 210 25.28 11.21 21.00
CA GLU A 210 25.70 11.16 19.60
C GLU A 210 24.62 10.50 18.75
N VAL A 211 23.99 11.29 17.87
CA VAL A 211 22.99 10.81 16.93
C VAL A 211 23.65 10.67 15.56
N ALA A 212 23.56 9.48 14.98
CA ALA A 212 24.03 9.24 13.63
C ALA A 212 23.14 9.96 12.61
N MET A 213 23.72 10.83 11.79
CA MET A 213 23.01 11.58 10.74
C MET A 213 22.80 10.71 9.51
N ILE A 214 22.05 9.62 9.68
CA ILE A 214 21.79 8.64 8.64
C ILE A 214 20.35 8.79 8.18
N GLY A 215 20.16 8.78 6.87
CA GLY A 215 18.85 8.80 6.25
C GLY A 215 18.16 7.45 6.37
N TYR A 216 16.84 7.50 6.43
CA TYR A 216 16.00 6.32 6.60
C TYR A 216 15.46 5.82 5.26
N GLN A 217 16.20 6.06 4.17
CA GLN A 217 15.82 5.60 2.82
C GLN A 217 15.61 4.08 2.83
N GLY A 218 14.56 3.62 2.15
CA GLY A 218 14.22 2.19 2.10
C GLY A 218 13.65 1.60 3.41
N THR A 219 13.60 2.33 4.52
CA THR A 219 13.05 1.80 5.78
C THR A 219 11.57 2.12 5.92
N VAL A 220 10.80 1.14 6.37
CA VAL A 220 9.34 1.26 6.52
C VAL A 220 8.97 1.48 7.98
N PHE A 221 9.50 0.64 8.86
CA PHE A 221 9.07 0.58 10.26
C PHE A 221 9.33 1.88 11.03
N PRO A 222 10.51 2.52 10.94
CA PRO A 222 10.76 3.82 11.59
C PRO A 222 9.77 4.90 11.13
N VAL A 223 9.46 4.93 9.83
CA VAL A 223 8.54 5.90 9.24
C VAL A 223 7.12 5.70 9.75
N LEU A 224 6.63 4.45 9.81
CA LEU A 224 5.30 4.15 10.34
C LEU A 224 5.14 4.58 11.79
N LEU A 225 6.15 4.31 12.64
CA LEU A 225 6.14 4.75 14.03
C LEU A 225 6.16 6.27 14.16
N ALA A 226 6.99 6.94 13.35
CA ALA A 226 7.09 8.41 13.35
C ALA A 226 5.77 9.07 12.95
N VAL A 227 5.11 8.55 11.91
CA VAL A 227 3.84 9.10 11.39
C VAL A 227 2.67 8.76 12.32
N TRP A 228 2.69 7.59 12.95
CA TRP A 228 1.73 7.25 14.00
C TRP A 228 1.82 8.23 15.18
N PHE A 229 3.04 8.49 15.66
CA PHE A 229 3.29 9.47 16.72
C PHE A 229 2.87 10.88 16.29
N MET A 230 3.24 11.30 15.08
CA MET A 230 2.84 12.59 14.50
C MET A 230 1.32 12.75 14.46
N SER A 231 0.60 11.71 14.03
CA SER A 231 -0.86 11.74 13.96
C SER A 231 -1.50 11.89 15.34
N MET A 232 -0.88 11.34 16.38
CA MET A 232 -1.31 11.53 17.77
C MET A 232 -1.05 12.96 18.26
N VAL A 233 0.13 13.51 17.95
CA VAL A 233 0.53 14.87 18.31
C VAL A 233 -0.37 15.90 17.61
N GLU A 234 -0.60 15.75 16.31
CA GLU A 234 -1.47 16.64 15.52
C GLU A 234 -2.88 16.71 16.11
N LYS A 235 -3.50 15.55 16.35
CA LYS A 235 -4.86 15.47 16.93
C LYS A 235 -4.95 16.09 18.32
N ARG A 236 -3.87 16.01 19.10
CA ARG A 236 -3.81 16.61 20.44
C ARG A 236 -3.64 18.12 20.37
N LEU A 237 -2.79 18.60 19.47
CA LEU A 237 -2.57 20.04 19.23
C LEU A 237 -3.85 20.73 18.75
N ARG A 238 -4.58 20.13 17.80
CA ARG A 238 -5.87 20.65 17.31
C ARG A 238 -6.94 20.83 18.39
N ARG A 239 -6.85 20.09 19.50
CA ARG A 239 -7.79 20.24 20.64
C ARG A 239 -7.38 21.33 21.63
N VAL A 240 -6.11 21.70 21.64
CA VAL A 240 -5.53 22.66 22.60
C VAL A 240 -5.42 24.06 21.98
N ILE A 241 -5.17 24.13 20.68
CA ILE A 241 -4.95 25.39 19.98
C ILE A 241 -6.32 26.01 19.61
N PRO A 242 -6.53 27.32 19.85
CA PRO A 242 -7.74 28.01 19.43
C PRO A 242 -7.88 28.01 17.89
N ASP A 243 -9.12 27.94 17.39
CA ASP A 243 -9.42 27.84 15.94
C ASP A 243 -8.73 28.92 15.08
N ALA A 244 -8.61 30.14 15.61
CA ALA A 244 -7.94 31.26 14.92
C ALA A 244 -6.46 31.00 14.59
N LEU A 245 -5.82 30.09 15.32
CA LEU A 245 -4.39 29.78 15.22
C LEU A 245 -4.13 28.37 14.65
N ASP A 246 -5.15 27.52 14.54
CA ASP A 246 -5.02 26.11 14.15
C ASP A 246 -4.36 25.94 12.77
N LEU A 247 -4.65 26.83 11.82
CA LEU A 247 -4.09 26.76 10.47
C LEU A 247 -2.57 26.93 10.42
N ILE A 248 -1.98 27.64 11.38
CA ILE A 248 -0.56 27.99 11.39
C ILE A 248 0.18 27.19 12.46
N LEU A 249 -0.29 27.26 13.71
CA LEU A 249 0.42 26.71 14.87
C LEU A 249 0.37 25.19 14.92
N THR A 250 -0.75 24.57 14.56
CA THR A 250 -0.89 23.11 14.60
C THR A 250 0.09 22.41 13.64
N PRO A 251 0.12 22.71 12.33
CA PRO A 251 1.06 22.05 11.43
C PRO A 251 2.52 22.37 11.79
N PHE A 252 2.82 23.61 12.20
CA PHE A 252 4.15 24.03 12.62
C PHE A 252 4.67 23.23 13.82
N LEU A 253 3.91 23.19 14.91
CA LEU A 253 4.30 22.46 16.13
C LEU A 253 4.32 20.95 15.89
N THR A 254 3.39 20.43 15.09
CA THR A 254 3.35 19.00 14.76
C THR A 254 4.63 18.56 14.07
N VAL A 255 5.09 19.30 13.05
CA VAL A 255 6.30 18.95 12.30
C VAL A 255 7.54 19.08 13.15
N ILE A 256 7.66 20.15 13.96
CA ILE A 256 8.83 20.34 14.83
C ILE A 256 8.92 19.23 15.87
N ILE A 257 7.85 19.00 16.62
CA ILE A 257 7.85 18.01 17.72
C ILE A 257 8.08 16.61 17.16
N SER A 258 7.35 16.25 16.10
CA SER A 258 7.43 14.91 15.51
C SER A 258 8.74 14.68 14.78
N GLY A 259 9.26 15.67 14.05
CA GLY A 259 10.54 15.58 13.35
C GLY A 259 11.72 15.43 14.31
N PHE A 260 11.73 16.20 15.40
CA PHE A 260 12.78 16.11 16.42
C PHE A 260 12.76 14.74 17.11
N ILE A 261 11.58 14.26 17.52
CA ILE A 261 11.41 12.94 18.13
C ILE A 261 11.76 11.81 17.15
N ALA A 262 11.40 11.96 15.87
CA ALA A 262 11.70 10.95 14.88
C ALA A 262 13.21 10.79 14.66
N LEU A 263 13.97 11.88 14.64
CA LEU A 263 15.43 11.82 14.49
C LEU A 263 16.15 11.40 15.78
N LEU A 264 15.71 11.88 16.96
CA LEU A 264 16.39 11.60 18.24
C LEU A 264 16.07 10.23 18.84
N LEU A 265 14.83 9.79 18.76
CA LEU A 265 14.37 8.56 19.42
C LEU A 265 14.20 7.45 18.40
N ILE A 266 13.38 7.69 17.38
CA ILE A 266 13.02 6.66 16.40
C ILE A 266 14.21 6.28 15.54
N GLY A 267 15.11 7.23 15.27
CA GLY A 267 16.32 7.00 14.53
C GLY A 267 17.28 6.00 15.18
N PRO A 268 17.85 6.32 16.37
CA PRO A 268 18.68 5.39 17.13
C PRO A 268 17.97 4.08 17.46
N ALA A 269 16.68 4.12 17.81
CA ALA A 269 15.91 2.90 18.06
C ALA A 269 15.79 2.02 16.81
N GLY A 270 15.55 2.62 15.65
CA GLY A 270 15.50 1.92 14.36
C GLY A 270 16.84 1.28 14.01
N ARG A 271 17.95 1.97 14.30
CA ARG A 271 19.30 1.43 14.09
C ARG A 271 19.61 0.28 15.05
N ALA A 272 19.31 0.44 16.35
CA ALA A 272 19.50 -0.63 17.32
C ALA A 272 18.70 -1.90 16.96
N LEU A 273 17.48 -1.73 16.46
CA LEU A 273 16.68 -2.84 15.91
C LEU A 273 17.33 -3.45 14.67
N GLY A 274 17.83 -2.65 13.73
CA GLY A 274 18.53 -3.11 12.53
C GLY A 274 19.82 -3.88 12.84
N ASP A 275 20.61 -3.37 13.78
CA ASP A 275 21.85 -4.01 14.26
C ASP A 275 21.53 -5.32 14.97
N GLY A 276 20.46 -5.35 15.77
CA GLY A 276 19.97 -6.58 16.41
C GLY A 276 19.52 -7.64 15.41
N ILE A 277 18.77 -7.26 14.38
CA ILE A 277 18.37 -8.19 13.30
C ILE A 277 19.61 -8.68 12.54
N SER A 278 20.54 -7.79 12.23
CA SER A 278 21.78 -8.12 11.54
C SER A 278 22.66 -9.07 12.35
N PHE A 279 22.72 -8.89 13.67
CA PHE A 279 23.41 -9.78 14.60
C PHE A 279 22.77 -11.18 14.62
N ILE A 280 21.45 -11.25 14.71
CA ILE A 280 20.72 -12.55 14.68
C ILE A 280 20.96 -13.24 13.34
N LEU A 281 20.82 -12.53 12.22
CA LEU A 281 21.03 -13.09 10.89
C LEU A 281 22.48 -13.55 10.68
N SER A 282 23.47 -12.74 11.05
CA SER A 282 24.88 -13.11 10.93
C SER A 282 25.27 -14.29 11.84
N THR A 283 24.71 -14.36 13.05
CA THR A 283 24.88 -15.52 13.95
C THR A 283 24.25 -16.77 13.36
N LEU A 284 23.05 -16.65 12.79
CA LEU A 284 22.34 -17.77 12.19
C LEU A 284 23.01 -18.24 10.89
N ILE A 285 23.53 -17.33 10.07
CA ILE A 285 24.29 -17.67 8.86
C ILE A 285 25.63 -18.33 9.20
N SER A 286 26.33 -17.84 10.22
CA SER A 286 27.61 -18.42 10.66
C SER A 286 27.45 -19.80 11.32
N HIS A 287 26.35 -20.06 12.02
CA HIS A 287 26.10 -21.35 12.68
C HIS A 287 25.35 -22.37 11.80
N ALA A 288 24.46 -21.93 10.90
CA ALA A 288 23.64 -22.82 10.08
C ALA A 288 24.09 -22.93 8.61
N GLY A 289 25.07 -22.13 8.15
CA GLY A 289 25.63 -22.24 6.81
C GLY A 289 24.58 -22.25 5.69
N TRP A 290 24.65 -23.23 4.78
CA TRP A 290 23.75 -23.38 3.63
C TRP A 290 22.25 -23.53 3.99
N LEU A 291 21.93 -24.01 5.21
CA LEU A 291 20.55 -24.14 5.70
C LEU A 291 19.90 -22.78 6.00
N ALA A 292 20.67 -21.78 6.45
CA ALA A 292 20.16 -20.42 6.60
C ALA A 292 19.83 -19.81 5.23
N GLY A 293 20.68 -20.03 4.22
CA GLY A 293 20.42 -19.61 2.84
C GLY A 293 19.12 -20.21 2.28
N LEU A 294 18.85 -21.48 2.56
CA LEU A 294 17.62 -22.17 2.15
C LEU A 294 16.38 -21.67 2.91
N LEU A 295 16.50 -21.39 4.21
CA LEU A 295 15.38 -20.90 5.05
C LEU A 295 14.98 -19.45 4.74
N PHE A 296 15.93 -18.57 4.42
CA PHE A 296 15.65 -17.17 4.10
C PHE A 296 15.44 -16.91 2.60
N GLY A 297 16.11 -17.67 1.72
CA GLY A 297 15.94 -17.56 0.26
C GLY A 297 14.81 -18.44 -0.29
N GLY A 298 14.53 -19.57 0.35
CA GLY A 298 13.53 -20.55 -0.08
C GLY A 298 12.08 -20.04 -0.09
N PRO A 299 11.59 -19.28 0.92
CA PRO A 299 10.20 -18.80 0.92
C PRO A 299 9.92 -17.74 -0.15
N LEU A 300 10.93 -16.96 -0.55
CA LEU A 300 10.80 -15.96 -1.62
C LEU A 300 10.65 -16.60 -3.02
N PHE A 301 11.12 -17.84 -3.20
CA PHE A 301 10.93 -18.64 -4.43
C PHE A 301 9.94 -19.81 -4.25
N GLY A 302 9.44 -20.03 -3.04
CA GLY A 302 8.69 -21.20 -2.62
C GLY A 302 7.18 -21.06 -2.72
N ASP A 303 6.65 -19.88 -3.07
CA ASP A 303 5.22 -19.68 -3.29
C ASP A 303 4.80 -20.24 -4.66
N ARG A 304 4.73 -21.58 -4.72
CA ARG A 304 4.10 -22.36 -5.78
C ARG A 304 2.58 -22.16 -5.78
N HIS A 305 2.09 -20.95 -6.06
CA HIS A 305 0.69 -20.75 -6.44
C HIS A 305 0.45 -19.79 -7.62
N TYR A 306 1.48 -19.20 -8.23
CA TYR A 306 1.33 -18.63 -9.57
C TYR A 306 1.52 -19.71 -10.63
N ARG A 307 0.39 -20.33 -10.99
CA ARG A 307 0.24 -21.19 -12.16
C ARG A 307 0.60 -20.37 -13.41
N TYR A 308 1.86 -20.43 -13.83
CA TYR A 308 2.26 -20.07 -15.19
C TYR A 308 1.39 -20.91 -16.15
N PRO A 309 0.74 -20.33 -17.17
CA PRO A 309 0.21 -21.13 -18.26
C PRO A 309 1.42 -21.78 -18.94
N SER A 310 1.54 -23.07 -18.72
CA SER A 310 2.49 -23.96 -19.35
C SER A 310 2.32 -23.91 -20.87
N GLN A 311 3.45 -23.76 -21.57
CA GLN A 311 3.68 -24.21 -22.94
C GLN A 311 2.98 -23.41 -24.05
N LEU A 312 3.68 -22.41 -24.57
CA LEU A 312 3.73 -22.23 -26.02
C LEU A 312 4.70 -23.29 -26.57
N PRO A 313 4.28 -24.20 -27.46
CA PRO A 313 5.21 -25.12 -28.07
C PRO A 313 6.18 -24.32 -28.95
N CYS A 314 7.46 -24.31 -28.56
CA CYS A 314 8.53 -23.98 -29.49
C CYS A 314 8.43 -24.95 -30.66
N HIS A 315 7.96 -24.48 -31.81
CA HIS A 315 8.11 -25.21 -33.06
C HIS A 315 9.60 -25.43 -33.32
N ARG A 316 10.03 -26.66 -33.07
CA ARG A 316 11.32 -27.22 -33.46
C ARG A 316 11.40 -27.15 -34.98
N GLY A 317 12.28 -26.29 -35.51
CA GLY A 317 12.62 -26.24 -36.93
C GLY A 317 12.31 -24.91 -37.61
N ARG A 318 13.07 -23.85 -37.31
CA ARG A 318 13.36 -22.77 -38.27
C ARG A 318 14.82 -22.36 -38.14
N THR A 319 15.57 -22.58 -39.22
CA THR A 319 16.91 -22.01 -39.42
C THR A 319 16.81 -20.50 -39.63
N ALA A 320 17.84 -19.77 -39.21
CA ALA A 320 17.92 -18.32 -39.27
C ALA A 320 17.74 -17.80 -40.71
N GLY A 321 16.86 -16.80 -40.92
CA GLY A 321 16.77 -16.04 -42.16
C GLY A 321 15.43 -16.03 -42.93
N GLN A 322 14.31 -16.52 -42.37
CA GLN A 322 13.00 -16.39 -43.03
C GLN A 322 12.10 -15.30 -42.41
N PRO A 323 11.33 -14.55 -43.23
CA PRO A 323 10.42 -13.51 -42.75
C PRO A 323 9.21 -14.13 -42.02
N ILE A 324 8.77 -13.46 -40.95
CA ILE A 324 7.61 -13.87 -40.14
C ILE A 324 6.33 -13.54 -40.93
N ASP A 325 5.51 -14.57 -41.22
CA ASP A 325 4.16 -14.40 -41.77
C ASP A 325 3.17 -14.12 -40.63
N TRP A 326 2.73 -12.87 -40.57
CA TRP A 326 1.84 -12.34 -39.52
C TRP A 326 0.39 -12.83 -39.63
N ARG A 327 0.04 -13.64 -40.65
CA ARG A 327 -1.32 -14.18 -40.84
C ARG A 327 -1.66 -15.38 -39.95
N GLN A 328 -0.71 -15.93 -39.19
CA GLN A 328 -0.91 -17.14 -38.37
C GLN A 328 -0.97 -16.89 -36.86
N LEU A 329 -1.01 -15.64 -36.39
CA LEU A 329 -1.25 -15.34 -34.98
C LEU A 329 -2.76 -15.32 -34.69
N PRO A 330 -3.24 -15.97 -33.61
CA PRO A 330 -4.64 -15.88 -33.22
C PRO A 330 -4.97 -14.43 -32.85
N ALA A 331 -5.99 -13.87 -33.49
CA ALA A 331 -6.47 -12.52 -33.25
C ALA A 331 -6.98 -12.41 -31.81
N ALA A 332 -6.23 -11.69 -30.97
CA ALA A 332 -6.76 -11.17 -29.72
C ALA A 332 -7.59 -9.93 -30.04
N ASP A 333 -8.84 -10.00 -29.61
CA ASP A 333 -9.93 -9.05 -29.76
C ASP A 333 -9.51 -7.64 -29.30
N LEU A 334 -9.11 -6.78 -30.24
CA LEU A 334 -8.92 -5.36 -30.03
C LEU A 334 -10.11 -4.66 -30.65
N GLY A 335 -10.95 -4.11 -29.76
CA GLY A 335 -12.09 -3.27 -30.09
C GLY A 335 -11.70 -2.12 -31.03
N ASP A 336 -12.65 -1.83 -31.91
CA ASP A 336 -12.62 -0.92 -33.03
C ASP A 336 -11.90 0.42 -32.82
N GLY A 337 -11.25 0.88 -33.89
CA GLY A 337 -11.11 2.31 -34.16
C GLY A 337 -9.72 2.92 -34.08
N GLN A 338 -8.80 2.53 -34.97
CA GLN A 338 -8.09 3.44 -35.91
C GLN A 338 -6.86 2.75 -36.52
N ARG A 339 -6.99 2.38 -37.79
CA ARG A 339 -5.86 2.08 -38.67
C ARG A 339 -5.11 3.37 -39.00
N ARG A 340 -3.80 3.43 -38.81
CA ARG A 340 -2.85 3.96 -39.82
C ARG A 340 -1.47 3.28 -39.73
N PRO A 341 -0.78 3.07 -40.87
CA PRO A 341 0.34 2.16 -40.98
C PRO A 341 1.70 2.88 -40.96
N GLY A 342 2.74 2.11 -40.63
CA GLY A 342 4.08 2.37 -41.14
C GLY A 342 5.06 2.91 -40.11
N ARG A 343 5.92 2.01 -39.61
CA ARG A 343 7.38 2.16 -39.71
C ARG A 343 8.04 0.82 -39.37
N ARG A 344 8.71 0.26 -40.38
CA ARG A 344 9.73 -0.78 -40.20
C ARG A 344 10.87 -0.15 -39.40
N LEU A 345 11.25 -0.76 -38.29
CA LEU A 345 12.56 -0.55 -37.69
C LEU A 345 13.22 -1.92 -37.62
N LEU A 346 14.16 -2.10 -38.56
CA LEU A 346 15.15 -3.17 -38.60
C LEU A 346 16.03 -3.02 -37.36
N CYS A 347 16.11 -4.06 -36.54
CA CYS A 347 17.15 -4.14 -35.52
C CYS A 347 18.46 -4.53 -36.22
N GLY A 348 19.37 -3.55 -36.27
CA GLY A 348 20.77 -3.77 -36.60
C GLY A 348 21.48 -4.46 -35.43
N VAL A 349 22.31 -5.41 -35.81
CA VAL A 349 23.24 -6.18 -34.98
C VAL A 349 24.38 -5.27 -34.51
N VAL A 350 24.64 -5.21 -33.20
CA VAL A 350 25.88 -5.60 -32.50
C VAL A 350 25.55 -5.81 -31.03
#